data_AF-A0A5D3CYJ8-F1
#
_entry.id   AF-A0A5D3CYJ8-F1
#
_cell.length_a   1.000
_cell.length_b   1.000
_cell.length_c   1.000
_cell.angle_alpha   90.00
_cell.angle_beta   90.00
_cell.angle_gamma   90.00
#
_symmetry.space_group_name_H-M   'P 1'
#
loop_
_entity.id
_entity.type
_entity.pdbx_description
1 polymer ?
#
loop_
_entity_poly.entity_id
_entity_poly.type
_entity_poly.pdbx_seq_one_letter_code
_entity_poly.pdbx_strand_id
1 'polypeptide(L)'
;MKKEGSNEVDHVDRAKMWKKARVNKQRQYDNDDIQQIVHKIVNSSSVNRHYSNDVLIQALGTKEHNGRVRGVGGYVTPTTYFHLVKKTSKDETNILVENEELRRQVSELEAQICSNLSTPLSAHGNCSRPIMLEGIEEKGTRIEVESMDKPKEN
;
A
#
# COMPACT_ATOMS: atom_id res chain seq x y z
N MET A 1 -40.57 9.54 0.66
CA MET A 1 -39.72 8.67 1.52
C MET A 1 -38.57 8.13 0.69
N LYS A 2 -37.33 8.46 1.05
CA LYS A 2 -36.13 7.82 0.49
C LYS A 2 -35.90 6.54 1.30
N LYS A 3 -35.85 5.38 0.63
CA LYS A 3 -35.38 4.13 1.25
C LYS A 3 -33.85 4.14 1.15
N GLU A 4 -33.19 4.42 2.25
CA GLU A 4 -31.77 4.12 2.41
C GLU A 4 -31.66 2.63 2.69
N GLY A 5 -31.50 1.86 1.61
CA GLY A 5 -31.06 0.48 1.69
C GLY A 5 -29.56 0.49 1.88
N SER A 6 -29.09 0.58 3.12
CA SER A 6 -27.72 0.26 3.49
C SER A 6 -27.51 -1.25 3.28
N ASN A 7 -27.28 -1.64 2.03
CA ASN A 7 -26.73 -2.94 1.70
C ASN A 7 -25.23 -2.90 2.02
N GLU A 8 -24.90 -2.72 3.30
CA GLU A 8 -23.60 -3.12 3.79
C GLU A 8 -23.61 -4.63 3.75
N VAL A 9 -23.19 -5.18 2.60
CA VAL A 9 -22.78 -6.58 2.53
C VAL A 9 -21.66 -6.68 3.56
N ASP A 10 -22.00 -7.14 4.76
CA ASP A 10 -21.08 -7.35 5.89
C ASP A 10 -19.92 -8.19 5.34
N HIS A 11 -18.84 -7.52 4.92
CA HIS A 11 -17.73 -8.16 4.25
C HIS A 11 -17.03 -8.97 5.33
N VAL A 12 -17.42 -10.24 5.42
CA VAL A 12 -16.92 -11.12 6.47
C VAL A 12 -15.42 -11.26 6.24
N ASP A 13 -14.65 -10.70 7.18
CA ASP A 13 -13.20 -10.77 7.16
C ASP A 13 -12.71 -12.23 7.08
N ARG A 14 -11.75 -12.52 6.21
CA ARG A 14 -11.26 -13.89 6.03
C ARG A 14 -10.50 -14.42 7.24
N ALA A 15 -9.87 -13.57 8.04
CA ALA A 15 -9.26 -14.02 9.29
C ALA A 15 -10.34 -14.46 10.30
N LYS A 16 -11.48 -13.76 10.34
CA LYS A 16 -12.68 -14.17 11.09
C LYS A 16 -13.23 -15.51 10.62
N MET A 17 -13.33 -15.75 9.31
CA MET A 17 -13.76 -17.05 8.77
C MET A 17 -12.76 -18.16 9.08
N TRP A 18 -11.46 -17.91 8.89
CA TRP A 18 -10.40 -18.87 9.22
C TRP A 18 -10.44 -19.27 10.69
N LYS A 19 -10.59 -18.30 11.58
CA LYS A 19 -10.74 -18.53 13.02
C LYS A 19 -11.94 -19.43 13.30
N LYS A 20 -13.11 -19.11 12.74
CA LYS A 20 -14.35 -19.86 12.94
C LYS A 20 -14.26 -21.31 12.43
N ALA A 21 -13.55 -21.54 11.33
CA ALA A 21 -13.36 -22.87 10.75
C ALA A 21 -12.48 -23.80 11.61
N ARG A 22 -11.70 -23.25 12.54
CA ARG A 22 -10.79 -24.00 13.43
C ARG A 22 -11.36 -24.24 14.83
N VAL A 23 -12.59 -23.79 15.08
CA VAL A 23 -13.28 -23.99 16.35
C VAL A 23 -13.98 -25.35 16.34
N ASN A 24 -13.72 -26.16 17.36
CA ASN A 24 -14.33 -27.48 17.53
C ASN A 24 -15.80 -27.38 18.01
N LYS A 25 -16.47 -28.53 18.19
CA LYS A 25 -17.87 -28.57 18.67
C LYS A 25 -18.05 -27.98 20.07
N GLN A 26 -16.99 -28.01 20.88
CA GLN A 26 -16.91 -27.46 22.25
C GLN A 26 -16.55 -25.98 22.27
N ARG A 27 -16.44 -25.33 21.10
CA ARG A 27 -16.04 -23.93 20.94
C ARG A 27 -14.60 -23.59 21.35
N GLN A 28 -13.72 -24.58 21.31
CA GLN A 28 -12.29 -24.48 21.65
C GLN A 28 -11.42 -24.74 20.41
N TYR A 29 -10.14 -24.42 20.51
CA TYR A 29 -9.14 -24.78 19.51
C TYR A 29 -8.36 -26.00 20.00
N ASP A 30 -8.28 -27.04 19.16
CA ASP A 30 -7.68 -28.32 19.53
C ASP A 30 -6.15 -28.30 19.61
N ASN A 31 -5.49 -27.27 19.08
CA ASN A 31 -4.03 -27.16 19.01
C ASN A 31 -3.57 -25.77 19.50
N ASP A 32 -2.57 -25.75 20.38
CA ASP A 32 -1.91 -24.54 20.90
C ASP A 32 -1.33 -23.65 19.80
N ASP A 33 -0.84 -24.22 18.70
CA ASP A 33 -0.38 -23.47 17.52
C ASP A 33 -1.49 -22.60 16.94
N ILE A 34 -2.71 -23.15 16.87
CA ILE A 34 -3.88 -22.43 16.37
C ILE A 34 -4.25 -21.32 17.34
N GLN A 35 -4.15 -21.55 18.65
CA GLN A 35 -4.38 -20.51 19.66
C GLN A 35 -3.37 -19.37 19.53
N GLN A 36 -2.09 -19.67 19.31
CA GLN A 36 -1.06 -18.66 19.08
C GLN A 36 -1.34 -17.83 17.82
N ILE A 37 -1.76 -18.46 16.72
CA ILE A 37 -2.14 -17.74 15.48
C ILE A 37 -3.35 -16.84 15.73
N VAL A 38 -4.37 -17.33 16.45
CA VAL A 38 -5.54 -16.52 16.81
C VAL A 38 -5.15 -15.32 17.67
N HIS A 39 -4.26 -15.52 18.64
CA HIS A 39 -3.74 -14.43 19.46
C HIS A 39 -2.98 -13.40 18.62
N LYS A 40 -2.15 -13.84 17.66
CA LYS A 40 -1.48 -12.95 16.69
C LYS A 40 -2.48 -12.15 15.84
N ILE A 41 -3.54 -12.79 15.33
CA ILE A 41 -4.60 -12.14 14.54
C ILE A 41 -5.33 -11.07 15.36
N VAL A 42 -5.59 -11.33 16.65
CA VAL A 42 -6.28 -10.38 17.53
C VAL A 42 -5.37 -9.21 17.89
N ASN A 43 -4.09 -9.47 18.12
CA ASN A 43 -3.12 -8.45 18.53
C ASN A 43 -2.53 -7.66 17.36
N SER A 44 -2.65 -8.16 16.12
CA SER A 44 -2.25 -7.42 14.94
C SER A 44 -3.21 -6.25 14.70
N SER A 45 -2.72 -5.03 14.91
CA SER A 45 -3.44 -3.78 14.66
C SER A 45 -3.44 -3.35 13.18
N SER A 46 -2.65 -4.02 12.33
CA SER A 46 -2.47 -3.59 10.94
C SER A 46 -3.60 -4.08 10.04
N VAL A 47 -4.33 -3.14 9.44
CA VAL A 47 -5.39 -3.42 8.46
C VAL A 47 -4.80 -3.35 7.06
N ASN A 48 -3.68 -4.06 6.79
CA ASN A 48 -3.18 -4.14 5.43
C ASN A 48 -4.17 -4.97 4.61
N ARG A 49 -5.06 -4.29 3.88
CA ARG A 49 -6.10 -4.91 3.03
C ARG A 49 -5.50 -5.46 1.72
N HIS A 50 -4.19 -5.41 1.54
CA HIS A 50 -3.57 -5.95 0.35
C HIS A 50 -3.62 -7.49 0.39
N TYR A 51 -4.15 -8.08 -0.69
CA TYR A 51 -4.29 -9.53 -0.91
C TYR A 51 -3.09 -10.35 -0.43
N SER A 52 -1.88 -9.86 -0.69
CA SER A 52 -0.65 -10.61 -0.46
C SER A 52 -0.10 -10.52 0.97
N ASN A 53 -0.57 -9.59 1.81
CA ASN A 53 0.10 -9.22 3.07
C ASN A 53 -0.88 -8.84 4.19
N ASP A 54 -2.05 -9.45 4.23
CA ASP A 54 -3.03 -9.15 5.28
C ASP A 54 -2.71 -9.82 6.62
N VAL A 55 -3.55 -9.52 7.62
CA VAL A 55 -3.43 -10.04 9.00
C VAL A 55 -3.32 -11.56 9.04
N LEU A 56 -4.12 -12.27 8.25
CA LEU A 56 -4.13 -13.73 8.25
C LEU A 56 -2.80 -14.29 7.72
N ILE A 57 -2.28 -13.72 6.63
CA ILE A 57 -0.97 -14.11 6.08
C ILE A 57 0.15 -13.82 7.07
N GLN A 58 0.13 -12.63 7.68
CA GLN A 58 1.14 -12.23 8.67
C GLN A 58 1.14 -13.14 9.89
N ALA A 59 -0.03 -13.46 10.44
CA ALA A 59 -0.15 -14.32 11.62
C ALA A 59 0.28 -15.77 11.34
N LEU A 60 0.01 -16.27 10.13
CA LEU A 60 0.44 -17.60 9.68
C LEU A 60 1.93 -17.66 9.32
N GLY A 61 2.55 -16.53 8.98
CA GLY A 61 3.95 -16.47 8.56
C GLY A 61 4.23 -17.20 7.24
N THR A 62 3.20 -17.53 6.45
CA THR A 62 3.34 -18.27 5.19
C THR A 62 2.62 -17.55 4.06
N LYS A 63 3.14 -17.69 2.84
CA LYS A 63 2.51 -17.14 1.64
C LYS A 63 1.14 -17.79 1.40
N GLU A 64 0.23 -17.03 0.80
CA GLU A 64 -1.05 -17.53 0.28
C GLU A 64 -0.84 -18.69 -0.72
N HIS A 65 -1.74 -19.67 -0.72
CA HIS A 65 -1.71 -20.73 -1.72
C HIS A 65 -2.15 -20.23 -3.09
N ASN A 66 -1.52 -20.74 -4.15
CA ASN A 66 -1.94 -20.45 -5.51
C ASN A 66 -3.32 -21.09 -5.77
N GLY A 67 -4.30 -20.28 -6.19
CA GLY A 67 -5.59 -20.76 -6.69
C GLY A 67 -6.70 -20.97 -5.66
N ARG A 68 -6.46 -20.76 -4.36
CA ARG A 68 -7.50 -20.85 -3.32
C ARG A 68 -7.29 -19.76 -2.28
N VAL A 69 -8.38 -19.27 -1.69
CA VAL A 69 -8.32 -18.27 -0.62
C VAL A 69 -8.39 -18.96 0.75
N ARG A 70 -7.35 -18.76 1.57
CA ARG A 70 -7.29 -19.21 2.96
C ARG A 70 -8.48 -18.66 3.75
N GLY A 71 -9.08 -19.51 4.58
CA GLY A 71 -10.23 -19.15 5.42
C GLY A 71 -11.58 -19.13 4.70
N VAL A 72 -11.60 -19.04 3.36
CA VAL A 72 -12.84 -18.94 2.57
C VAL A 72 -13.22 -20.29 1.95
N GLY A 73 -12.23 -21.07 1.47
CA GLY A 73 -12.44 -22.41 0.91
C GLY A 73 -12.02 -22.56 -0.55
N GLY A 74 -12.28 -23.74 -1.14
CA GLY A 74 -11.75 -24.15 -2.45
C GLY A 74 -12.49 -23.61 -3.68
N TYR A 75 -13.69 -23.04 -3.51
CA TYR A 75 -14.54 -22.59 -4.63
C TYR A 75 -14.39 -21.10 -4.97
N VAL A 76 -13.56 -20.37 -4.22
CA VAL A 76 -13.33 -18.94 -4.41
C VAL A 76 -11.90 -18.71 -4.88
N THR A 77 -11.75 -18.15 -6.08
CA THR A 77 -10.44 -17.75 -6.59
C THR A 77 -9.98 -16.46 -5.90
N PRO A 78 -8.66 -16.27 -5.69
CA PRO A 78 -8.14 -15.01 -5.18
C PRO A 78 -8.56 -13.79 -6.01
N THR A 79 -8.65 -13.96 -7.33
CA THR A 79 -9.07 -12.88 -8.24
C THR A 79 -10.50 -12.40 -7.94
N THR A 80 -11.43 -13.31 -7.68
CA THR A 80 -12.81 -12.95 -7.34
C THR A 80 -12.94 -12.40 -5.93
N TYR A 81 -12.25 -12.99 -4.94
CA TYR A 81 -12.39 -12.57 -3.54
C TYR A 81 -11.85 -11.16 -3.28
N PHE A 82 -10.66 -10.88 -3.80
CA PHE A 82 -9.97 -9.61 -3.60
C PHE A 82 -10.33 -8.58 -4.67
N HIS A 83 -11.30 -8.90 -5.54
CA HIS A 83 -11.73 -8.05 -6.65
C HIS A 83 -10.55 -7.62 -7.55
N LEU A 84 -9.58 -8.53 -7.78
CA LEU A 84 -8.48 -8.23 -8.70
C LEU A 84 -9.03 -8.24 -10.12
N VAL A 85 -8.82 -7.13 -10.81
CA VAL A 85 -8.98 -7.07 -12.26
C VAL A 85 -7.94 -8.00 -12.86
N LYS A 86 -8.40 -9.02 -13.60
CA LYS A 86 -7.53 -9.87 -14.40
C LYS A 86 -6.98 -9.00 -15.53
N LYS A 87 -5.70 -8.63 -15.44
CA LYS A 87 -5.04 -7.94 -16.53
C LYS A 87 -4.68 -8.93 -17.62
N THR A 88 -5.01 -8.58 -18.85
CA THR A 88 -4.51 -9.29 -20.03
C THR A 88 -3.08 -8.83 -20.34
N SER A 89 -2.32 -9.59 -21.14
CA SER A 89 -0.99 -9.15 -21.60
C SER A 89 -1.06 -7.82 -22.36
N LYS A 90 -2.17 -7.55 -23.04
CA LYS A 90 -2.45 -6.27 -23.69
C LYS A 90 -2.64 -5.15 -22.66
N ASP A 91 -3.32 -5.40 -21.55
CA ASP A 91 -3.49 -4.40 -20.50
C ASP A 91 -2.16 -4.08 -19.81
N GLU A 92 -1.34 -5.09 -19.54
CA GLU A 92 -0.02 -4.87 -18.93
C GLU A 92 0.90 -4.03 -19.84
N THR A 93 0.90 -4.30 -21.16
CA THR A 93 1.69 -3.49 -22.11
C THR A 93 1.17 -2.06 -22.22
N ASN A 94 -0.15 -1.87 -22.27
CA ASN A 94 -0.76 -0.53 -22.27
C ASN A 94 -0.41 0.25 -20.99
N ILE A 95 -0.47 -0.39 -19.83
CA ILE A 95 -0.11 0.22 -18.54
C ILE A 95 1.36 0.62 -18.51
N LEU A 96 2.27 -0.18 -19.07
CA LEU A 96 3.69 0.16 -19.14
C LEU A 96 3.94 1.40 -20.00
N VAL A 97 3.30 1.47 -21.18
CA VAL A 97 3.41 2.63 -22.09
C VAL A 97 2.85 3.90 -21.43
N GLU A 98 1.68 3.80 -20.79
CA GLU A 98 1.08 4.93 -20.08
C GLU A 98 1.96 5.40 -18.91
N ASN A 99 2.57 4.48 -18.16
CA ASN A 99 3.50 4.85 -17.07
C ASN A 99 4.76 5.54 -17.57
N GLU A 100 5.30 5.13 -18.72
CA GLU A 100 6.45 5.79 -19.33
C GLU A 100 6.10 7.21 -19.77
N GLU A 101 4.92 7.40 -20.36
CA GLU A 101 4.44 8.72 -20.76
C GLU A 101 4.17 9.61 -19.54
N LEU A 102 3.55 9.09 -18.49
CA LEU A 102 3.37 9.83 -17.23
C LEU A 102 4.71 10.25 -16.63
N ARG A 103 5.72 9.38 -16.66
CA ARG A 103 7.09 9.74 -16.22
C ARG A 103 7.67 10.87 -17.05
N ARG A 104 7.50 10.85 -18.39
CA ARG A 104 7.90 11.97 -19.25
C ARG A 104 7.19 13.27 -18.89
N GLN A 105 5.87 13.21 -18.69
CA GLN A 105 5.07 14.40 -18.35
C GLN A 105 5.49 14.99 -17.01
N VAL A 106 5.78 14.14 -16.01
CA VAL A 106 6.31 14.57 -14.73
C VAL A 106 7.66 15.28 -14.91
N SER A 107 8.60 14.69 -15.65
CA SER A 107 9.90 15.34 -15.90
C SER A 107 9.81 16.66 -16.66
N GLU A 108 8.91 16.74 -17.65
CA GLU A 108 8.66 17.99 -18.39
C GLU A 108 8.08 19.08 -17.48
N LEU A 109 7.11 18.72 -16.63
CA LEU A 109 6.50 19.66 -15.70
C LEU A 109 7.51 20.11 -14.63
N GLU A 110 8.34 19.20 -14.12
CA GLU A 110 9.45 19.51 -13.22
C GLU A 110 10.44 20.50 -13.88
N ALA A 111 10.80 20.28 -15.14
CA ALA A 111 11.67 21.19 -15.89
C ALA A 111 11.04 22.58 -16.08
N GLN A 112 9.74 22.65 -16.35
CA GLN A 112 9.00 23.92 -16.43
C GLN A 112 8.97 24.65 -15.09
N ILE A 113 8.75 23.95 -13.98
CA ILE A 113 8.81 24.54 -12.63
C ILE A 113 10.20 25.12 -12.37
N CYS A 114 11.27 24.37 -12.67
CA CYS A 114 12.66 24.83 -12.51
C CYS A 114 12.99 26.03 -13.41
N SER A 115 12.49 26.06 -14.65
CA SER A 115 12.68 27.17 -15.58
C SER A 115 11.94 28.43 -15.13
N ASN A 116 10.69 28.30 -14.67
CA ASN A 116 9.90 29.41 -14.15
C ASN A 116 10.50 30.00 -12.86
N LEU A 117 11.06 29.17 -11.97
CA LEU A 117 11.82 29.63 -10.81
C LEU A 117 13.16 30.31 -11.20
N SER A 118 13.73 29.93 -12.35
CA SER A 118 15.02 30.43 -12.84
C SER A 118 14.90 31.64 -13.77
N THR A 119 13.69 32.14 -14.05
CA THR A 119 13.53 33.39 -14.81
C THR A 119 13.66 34.57 -13.84
N PRO A 120 14.75 35.36 -13.88
CA PRO A 120 14.75 36.63 -13.19
C PRO A 120 13.67 37.50 -13.85
N LEU A 121 12.77 38.08 -13.04
CA LEU A 121 11.82 39.07 -13.50
C LEU A 121 12.63 40.21 -14.17
N SER A 122 12.73 40.18 -15.50
CA SER A 122 13.52 41.10 -16.29
C SER A 122 12.92 42.50 -16.17
N ALA A 123 13.64 43.34 -15.42
CA ALA A 123 13.62 44.80 -15.37
C ALA A 123 12.55 45.52 -16.20
N HIS A 124 11.50 45.99 -15.51
CA HIS A 124 11.11 47.38 -15.69
C HIS A 124 11.51 48.12 -14.42
N GLY A 125 12.42 49.09 -14.57
CA GLY A 125 12.99 49.83 -13.46
C GLY A 125 11.90 50.49 -12.63
N ASN A 126 11.89 50.19 -11.34
CA ASN A 126 11.66 51.20 -10.33
C ASN A 126 12.30 50.74 -9.02
N CYS A 127 13.29 51.51 -8.60
CA CYS A 127 13.97 51.36 -7.33
C CYS A 127 12.95 51.60 -6.20
N SER A 128 12.71 50.59 -5.37
CA SER A 128 12.17 50.77 -4.02
C SER A 128 12.64 49.61 -3.14
N ARG A 129 13.72 49.91 -2.41
CA ARG A 129 14.33 49.29 -1.22
C ARG A 129 14.21 47.76 -1.03
N PRO A 130 15.32 47.05 -0.81
CA PRO A 130 15.26 45.65 -0.40
C PRO A 130 14.72 45.55 1.03
N ILE A 131 13.70 44.72 1.23
CA ILE A 131 13.30 44.27 2.56
C ILE A 131 14.28 43.16 2.95
N MET A 132 15.08 43.41 3.97
CA MET A 132 15.92 42.41 4.61
C MET A 132 15.00 41.38 5.26
N LEU A 133 14.85 40.19 4.66
CA LEU A 133 14.26 39.06 5.35
C LEU A 133 15.34 38.50 6.28
N GLU A 134 15.16 38.83 7.56
CA GLU A 134 15.94 38.32 8.68
C GLU A 134 15.78 36.80 8.78
N GLY A 135 16.91 36.11 9.01
CA GLY A 135 17.06 34.68 8.80
C GLY A 135 16.11 33.82 9.64
N ILE A 136 15.33 32.99 8.96
CA ILE A 136 14.82 31.75 9.53
C ILE A 136 15.94 30.72 9.41
N GLU A 137 16.55 30.38 10.55
CA GLU A 137 17.50 29.28 10.67
C GLU A 137 16.84 27.97 10.22
N GLU A 138 17.22 27.51 9.03
CA GLU A 138 16.89 26.16 8.57
C GLU A 138 17.72 25.18 9.41
N LYS A 139 17.09 24.58 10.44
CA LYS A 139 17.65 23.41 11.13
C LYS A 139 17.56 22.22 10.17
N GLY A 140 18.52 22.13 9.26
CA GLY A 140 18.69 21.00 8.35
C GLY A 140 18.92 19.73 9.17
N THR A 141 17.94 18.82 9.16
CA THR A 141 18.16 17.45 9.62
C THR A 141 18.92 16.72 8.52
N ARG A 142 20.21 16.50 8.74
CA ARG A 142 21.08 15.69 7.88
C ARG A 142 20.61 14.24 7.96
N ILE A 143 19.88 13.77 6.94
CA ILE A 143 19.67 12.34 6.75
C ILE A 143 20.96 11.81 6.11
N GLU A 144 21.79 11.15 6.92
CA GLU A 144 22.89 10.35 6.40
C GLU A 144 22.30 9.11 5.73
N VAL A 145 22.42 9.04 4.41
CA VAL A 145 22.08 7.84 3.65
C VAL A 145 23.25 6.89 3.83
N GLU A 146 23.15 6.00 4.81
CA GLU A 146 24.09 4.91 5.01
C GLU A 146 24.08 4.00 3.78
N SER A 147 25.15 4.07 2.99
CA SER A 147 25.39 3.19 1.86
C SER A 147 25.60 1.78 2.37
N MET A 148 24.61 0.90 2.18
CA MET A 148 24.78 -0.53 2.44
C MET A 148 25.76 -1.12 1.43
N ASP A 149 26.98 -1.37 1.88
CA ASP A 149 27.94 -2.22 1.19
C ASP A 149 27.35 -3.63 0.97
N LYS A 150 27.56 -4.14 -0.24
CA LYS A 150 27.14 -5.48 -0.67
C LYS A 150 27.94 -6.57 0.09
N PRO A 151 27.37 -7.77 0.27
CA PRO A 151 28.01 -8.83 1.03
C PRO A 151 29.22 -9.43 0.29
N LYS A 152 30.23 -9.81 1.08
CA LYS A 152 31.37 -10.63 0.67
C LYS A 152 30.87 -12.03 0.29
N GLU A 153 31.20 -12.44 -0.93
CA GLU A 153 31.15 -13.81 -1.38
C GLU A 153 32.27 -14.60 -0.65
N ASN A 154 31.92 -15.74 -0.08
CA ASN A 154 32.84 -16.75 0.45
C ASN A 154 32.62 -18.04 -0.34
#